data_AF-A0A1X3DHF8-F1
#
_entry.id   AF-A0A1X3DHF8-F1
#
_cell.length_a   1.000
_cell.length_b   1.000
_cell.length_c   1.000
_cell.angle_alpha   90.00
_cell.angle_beta   90.00
_cell.angle_gamma   90.00
#
_symmetry.space_group_name_H-M   'P 1'
#
loop_
_entity.id
_entity.type
_entity.pdbx_description
1 polymer ?
#
loop_
_entity_poly.entity_id
_entity_poly.type
_entity_poly.pdbx_seq_one_letter_code
_entity_poly.pdbx_strand_id
1 'polypeptide(L)'
;MNLNRAQRRAQAKQTAGKSHAALKSVSAQNRLIMLGNTDRLSEDTRLDSLVKLYIMFDDIVTAHNDYAVLYLHHVIKHMRISGRLQKRPQYEDWADKATDELERSAAGNRDFPWLKLLIHRMEDEIATTSAHLQLACNDHAAAVGILENMIAIIHQPEQADQILSDVCNGKTLKAAAAEAKTAEPKAREMMLDYAWHLSNLSAGSIPYCRSVPEIKKHSSELLTVQSHLKSTAAQAAAAVRSFHQRFGVSLVDINKTAQMLDERAEAA
;
A
#
# COMPACT_ATOMS: atom_id res chain seq x y z
N MET A 1 -45.89 -28.83 -22.11
CA MET A 1 -44.85 -29.80 -22.52
C MET A 1 -43.90 -30.04 -21.36
N ASN A 2 -43.90 -31.23 -20.75
CA ASN A 2 -43.02 -31.56 -19.62
C ASN A 2 -41.63 -31.91 -20.15
N LEU A 3 -40.62 -31.10 -19.80
CA LEU A 3 -39.21 -31.34 -20.13
C LEU A 3 -38.76 -32.73 -19.64
N ASN A 4 -38.15 -33.50 -20.54
CA ASN A 4 -37.57 -34.82 -20.29
C ASN A 4 -36.43 -34.72 -19.26
N ARG A 5 -36.26 -35.74 -18.41
CA ARG A 5 -35.17 -35.89 -17.42
C ARG A 5 -33.77 -35.59 -17.97
N ALA A 6 -33.50 -35.91 -19.24
CA ALA A 6 -32.26 -35.60 -19.95
C ALA A 6 -32.11 -34.09 -20.25
N GLN A 7 -33.19 -33.41 -20.63
CA GLN A 7 -33.21 -31.96 -20.83
C GLN A 7 -33.10 -31.19 -19.51
N ARG A 8 -33.70 -31.71 -18.42
CA ARG A 8 -33.49 -31.17 -17.06
C ARG A 8 -32.04 -31.33 -16.59
N ARG A 9 -31.38 -32.45 -16.91
CA ARG A 9 -29.95 -32.66 -16.61
C ARG A 9 -29.03 -31.80 -17.49
N ALA A 10 -29.39 -31.54 -18.74
CA ALA A 10 -28.66 -30.62 -19.61
C ALA A 10 -28.80 -29.16 -19.16
N GLN A 11 -30.01 -28.74 -18.75
CA GLN A 11 -30.23 -27.43 -18.13
C GLN A 11 -29.52 -27.29 -16.78
N ALA A 12 -29.53 -28.32 -15.92
CA ALA A 12 -28.77 -28.31 -14.67
C ALA A 12 -27.24 -28.27 -14.85
N LYS A 13 -26.73 -28.77 -15.99
CA LYS A 13 -25.30 -28.64 -16.37
C LYS A 13 -24.97 -27.30 -17.04
N GLN A 14 -25.94 -26.60 -17.61
CA GLN A 14 -25.76 -25.25 -18.16
C GLN A 14 -25.98 -24.15 -17.10
N THR A 15 -26.76 -24.41 -16.04
CA THR A 15 -26.92 -23.51 -14.88
C THR A 15 -25.94 -23.81 -13.74
N ALA A 16 -25.16 -24.89 -13.83
CA ALA A 16 -23.93 -25.05 -13.04
C ALA A 16 -22.89 -24.06 -13.58
N GLY A 17 -23.08 -22.79 -13.23
CA GLY A 17 -22.11 -21.75 -13.48
C GLY A 17 -20.73 -22.23 -13.05
N LYS A 18 -19.81 -22.27 -14.02
CA LYS A 18 -18.36 -22.23 -13.76
C LYS A 18 -17.98 -20.86 -13.22
N SER A 19 -18.69 -20.41 -12.20
CA SER A 19 -18.78 -19.04 -11.71
C SER A 19 -18.57 -19.09 -10.20
N HIS A 20 -17.45 -18.54 -9.76
CA HIS A 20 -16.99 -18.36 -8.37
C HIS A 20 -16.72 -19.60 -7.49
N ALA A 21 -17.42 -20.72 -7.60
CA ALA A 21 -17.19 -21.86 -6.70
C ALA A 21 -15.81 -22.55 -6.91
N ALA A 22 -15.38 -22.70 -8.16
CA ALA A 22 -14.08 -23.29 -8.51
C ALA A 22 -12.89 -22.34 -8.19
N LEU A 23 -13.09 -21.03 -8.29
CA LEU A 23 -12.08 -20.04 -7.86
C LEU A 23 -11.96 -20.01 -6.32
N LYS A 24 -13.07 -20.17 -5.60
CA LYS A 24 -13.05 -20.34 -4.14
C LYS A 24 -12.33 -21.62 -3.72
N SER A 25 -12.39 -22.71 -4.50
CA SER A 25 -11.63 -23.94 -4.18
C SER A 25 -10.14 -23.81 -4.46
N VAL A 26 -9.73 -23.25 -5.60
CA VAL A 26 -8.30 -23.04 -5.91
C VAL A 26 -7.66 -22.04 -4.94
N SER A 27 -8.33 -20.92 -4.65
CA SER A 27 -7.82 -19.95 -3.67
C SER A 27 -7.76 -20.51 -2.25
N ALA A 28 -8.75 -21.32 -1.84
CA ALA A 28 -8.69 -22.03 -0.56
C ALA A 28 -7.55 -23.05 -0.50
N GLN A 29 -7.32 -23.81 -1.58
CA GLN A 29 -6.20 -24.75 -1.68
C GLN A 29 -4.85 -24.05 -1.62
N ASN A 30 -4.66 -22.98 -2.39
CA ASN A 30 -3.42 -22.19 -2.36
C ASN A 30 -3.14 -21.60 -0.97
N ARG A 31 -4.17 -21.09 -0.28
CA ARG A 31 -4.03 -20.66 1.12
C ARG A 31 -3.58 -21.80 2.01
N LEU A 32 -4.23 -22.96 1.94
CA LEU A 32 -3.86 -24.12 2.75
C LEU A 32 -2.42 -24.59 2.47
N ILE A 33 -2.01 -24.62 1.21
CA ILE A 33 -0.63 -24.96 0.81
C ILE A 33 0.37 -23.97 1.41
N MET A 34 0.10 -22.66 1.31
CA MET A 34 0.98 -21.62 1.84
C MET A 34 1.05 -21.65 3.38
N LEU A 35 -0.06 -21.93 4.05
CA LEU A 35 -0.14 -22.07 5.51
C LEU A 35 0.53 -23.36 6.02
N GLY A 36 0.48 -24.42 5.22
CA GLY A 36 1.13 -25.70 5.54
C GLY A 36 2.64 -25.72 5.29
N ASN A 37 3.19 -24.70 4.61
CA ASN A 37 4.63 -24.58 4.42
C ASN A 37 5.34 -24.31 5.76
N THR A 38 6.43 -25.03 6.01
CA THR A 38 7.18 -24.95 7.26
C THR A 38 8.48 -24.17 7.16
N ASP A 39 8.86 -23.69 5.97
CA ASP A 39 10.08 -22.94 5.76
C ASP A 39 10.03 -21.65 6.59
N ARG A 40 11.11 -21.36 7.30
CA ARG A 40 11.22 -20.20 8.18
C ARG A 40 12.25 -19.23 7.64
N LEU A 41 12.11 -17.97 8.04
CA LEU A 41 13.17 -17.00 7.83
C LEU A 41 14.44 -17.48 8.53
N SER A 42 15.61 -17.15 7.99
CA SER A 42 16.85 -17.35 8.71
C SER A 42 16.84 -16.54 10.01
N GLU A 43 17.61 -16.99 10.99
CA GLU A 43 17.73 -16.30 12.27
C GLU A 43 18.16 -14.84 12.08
N ASP A 44 19.17 -14.60 11.23
CA ASP A 44 19.65 -13.25 10.91
C ASP A 44 18.54 -12.37 10.32
N THR A 45 17.81 -12.86 9.31
CA THR A 45 16.72 -12.08 8.70
C THR A 45 15.59 -11.81 9.69
N ARG A 46 15.29 -12.75 10.58
CA ARG A 46 14.33 -12.54 11.67
C ARG A 46 14.81 -11.45 12.61
N LEU A 47 16.05 -11.53 13.10
CA LEU A 47 16.61 -10.56 14.03
C LEU A 47 16.66 -9.16 13.41
N ASP A 48 17.11 -9.03 12.17
CA ASP A 48 17.14 -7.76 11.44
C ASP A 48 15.74 -7.15 11.31
N SER A 49 14.73 -7.99 11.00
CA SER A 49 13.34 -7.55 10.88
C SER A 49 12.78 -7.05 12.21
N LEU A 50 13.07 -7.74 13.31
CA LEU A 50 12.65 -7.35 14.66
C LEU A 50 13.35 -6.07 15.13
N VAL A 51 14.67 -5.99 14.96
CA VAL A 51 15.44 -4.79 15.32
C VAL A 51 14.91 -3.58 14.55
N LYS A 52 14.69 -3.72 13.23
CA LYS A 52 14.11 -2.65 12.42
C LYS A 52 12.71 -2.26 12.92
N LEU A 53 11.86 -3.22 13.25
CA LEU A 53 10.52 -2.96 13.78
C LEU A 53 10.54 -2.13 15.08
N TYR A 54 11.41 -2.51 16.02
CA TYR A 54 11.52 -1.81 17.30
C TYR A 54 12.18 -0.43 17.17
N ILE A 55 13.18 -0.26 16.29
CA ILE A 55 13.75 1.06 15.98
C ILE A 55 12.67 1.99 15.43
N MET A 56 11.89 1.52 14.46
CA MET A 56 10.82 2.34 13.86
C MET A 56 9.73 2.68 14.91
N PHE A 57 9.40 1.75 15.80
CA PHE A 57 8.45 2.04 16.87
C PHE A 57 8.97 3.12 17.84
N ASP A 58 10.23 3.01 18.26
CA ASP A 58 10.88 4.00 19.13
C ASP A 58 10.91 5.40 18.49
N ASP A 59 11.23 5.47 17.20
CA ASP A 59 11.26 6.72 16.43
C ASP A 59 9.89 7.42 16.37
N ILE A 60 8.79 6.68 16.28
CA ILE A 60 7.44 7.29 16.33
C ILE A 60 7.12 7.77 17.74
N VAL A 61 7.41 6.96 18.77
CA VAL A 61 7.15 7.31 20.18
C VAL A 61 7.89 8.58 20.57
N THR A 62 9.16 8.68 20.17
CA THR A 62 10.04 9.79 20.56
C THR A 62 9.79 11.05 19.73
N ALA A 63 9.65 10.93 18.41
CA ALA A 63 9.78 12.10 17.52
C ALA A 63 8.78 12.19 16.36
N HIS A 64 7.87 11.22 16.17
CA HIS A 64 7.04 11.15 14.95
C HIS A 64 7.86 11.22 13.67
N ASN A 65 8.77 10.27 13.51
CA ASN A 65 9.52 10.19 12.27
C ASN A 65 8.58 9.75 11.12
N ASP A 66 8.48 10.56 10.05
CA ASP A 66 7.65 10.28 8.87
C ASP A 66 7.99 8.94 8.20
N TYR A 67 9.26 8.53 8.24
CA TYR A 67 9.71 7.26 7.68
C TYR A 67 9.24 6.09 8.53
N ALA A 68 9.30 6.25 9.85
CA ALA A 68 8.80 5.26 10.77
C ALA A 68 7.27 5.13 10.67
N VAL A 69 6.54 6.23 10.50
CA VAL A 69 5.08 6.23 10.24
C VAL A 69 4.76 5.40 8.99
N LEU A 70 5.45 5.65 7.87
CA LEU A 70 5.26 4.87 6.64
C LEU A 70 5.57 3.37 6.87
N TYR A 71 6.68 3.08 7.54
CA TYR A 71 7.07 1.70 7.85
C TYR A 71 6.02 1.00 8.72
N LEU A 72 5.49 1.65 9.74
CA LEU A 72 4.48 1.05 10.61
C LEU A 72 3.11 0.94 9.94
N HIS A 73 2.72 1.86 9.05
CA HIS A 73 1.55 1.64 8.18
C HIS A 73 1.72 0.39 7.31
N HIS A 74 2.93 0.14 6.79
CA HIS A 74 3.22 -1.08 6.05
C HIS A 74 3.08 -2.33 6.93
N VAL A 75 3.63 -2.31 8.15
CA VAL A 75 3.47 -3.41 9.13
C VAL A 75 2.00 -3.66 9.49
N ILE A 76 1.21 -2.60 9.70
CA ILE A 76 -0.24 -2.71 9.95
C ILE A 76 -0.94 -3.40 8.77
N LYS A 77 -0.65 -2.99 7.53
CA LYS A 77 -1.19 -3.63 6.32
C LYS A 77 -0.79 -5.10 6.24
N HIS A 78 0.47 -5.42 6.51
CA HIS A 78 0.97 -6.79 6.56
C HIS A 78 0.15 -7.62 7.57
N MET A 79 -0.02 -7.13 8.80
CA MET A 79 -0.77 -7.84 9.84
C MET A 79 -2.23 -8.01 9.45
N ARG A 80 -2.84 -7.00 8.83
CA ARG A 80 -4.22 -7.06 8.35
C ARG A 80 -4.41 -8.14 7.28
N ILE A 81 -3.53 -8.20 6.28
CA ILE A 81 -3.66 -9.22 5.21
C ILE A 81 -3.32 -10.62 5.72
N SER A 82 -2.33 -10.74 6.61
CA SER A 82 -2.04 -11.99 7.32
C SER A 82 -3.26 -12.50 8.09
N GLY A 83 -3.95 -11.60 8.80
CA GLY A 83 -5.21 -11.89 9.48
C GLY A 83 -6.31 -12.41 8.55
N ARG A 84 -6.48 -11.82 7.37
CA ARG A 84 -7.43 -12.30 6.35
C ARG A 84 -7.10 -13.70 5.83
N LEU A 85 -5.82 -13.99 5.58
CA LEU A 85 -5.36 -15.29 5.10
C LEU A 85 -5.55 -16.39 6.14
N GLN A 86 -5.20 -16.07 7.38
CA GLN A 86 -5.24 -17.00 8.51
C GLN A 86 -6.59 -17.05 9.23
N LYS A 87 -7.57 -16.26 8.80
CA LYS A 87 -8.90 -16.11 9.43
C LYS A 87 -8.82 -15.69 10.90
N ARG A 88 -8.00 -14.67 11.19
CA ARG A 88 -7.82 -14.05 12.51
C ARG A 88 -8.45 -12.65 12.51
N PRO A 89 -9.77 -12.51 12.70
CA PRO A 89 -10.48 -11.24 12.54
C PRO A 89 -10.00 -10.15 13.51
N GLN A 90 -9.46 -10.51 14.66
CA GLN A 90 -8.92 -9.56 15.63
C GLN A 90 -7.77 -8.71 15.07
N TYR A 91 -7.03 -9.21 14.08
CA TYR A 91 -5.94 -8.43 13.46
C TYR A 91 -6.48 -7.26 12.64
N GLU A 92 -7.70 -7.36 12.11
CA GLU A 92 -8.31 -6.24 11.38
C GLU A 92 -8.73 -5.11 12.34
N ASP A 93 -9.39 -5.46 13.43
CA ASP A 93 -9.80 -4.50 14.46
C ASP A 93 -8.59 -3.78 15.07
N TRP A 94 -7.52 -4.52 15.38
CA TRP A 94 -6.29 -3.91 15.88
C TRP A 94 -5.60 -3.04 14.83
N ALA A 95 -5.62 -3.46 13.56
CA ALA A 95 -5.06 -2.68 12.45
C ALA A 95 -5.78 -1.35 12.22
N ASP A 96 -7.11 -1.34 12.31
CA ASP A 96 -7.89 -0.09 12.20
C ASP A 96 -7.55 0.85 13.36
N LYS A 97 -7.53 0.36 14.60
CA LYS A 97 -7.19 1.17 15.77
C LYS A 97 -5.75 1.68 15.76
N ALA A 98 -4.80 0.85 15.33
CA ALA A 98 -3.39 1.26 15.21
C ALA A 98 -3.19 2.28 14.08
N THR A 99 -3.97 2.22 13.01
CA THR A 99 -3.99 3.26 11.96
C THR A 99 -4.42 4.59 12.56
N ASP A 100 -5.53 4.61 13.32
CA ASP A 100 -6.00 5.83 13.98
C ASP A 100 -4.97 6.39 14.98
N GLU A 101 -4.22 5.53 15.68
CA GLU A 101 -3.15 5.96 16.58
C GLU A 101 -2.02 6.68 15.82
N LEU A 102 -1.58 6.12 14.68
CA LEU A 102 -0.57 6.75 13.84
C LEU A 102 -1.02 8.13 13.35
N GLU A 103 -2.27 8.25 12.91
CA GLU A 103 -2.85 9.52 12.47
C GLU A 103 -2.92 10.55 13.60
N ARG A 104 -3.45 10.17 14.77
CA ARG A 104 -3.51 11.04 15.96
C ARG A 104 -2.13 11.48 16.43
N SER A 105 -1.11 10.69 16.14
CA SER A 105 0.24 11.02 16.53
C SER A 105 0.77 12.24 15.78
N ALA A 106 0.33 12.55 14.56
CA ALA A 106 0.71 13.81 13.90
C ALA A 106 0.31 15.05 14.75
N ALA A 107 -0.75 14.95 15.56
CA ALA A 107 -1.21 15.98 16.48
C ALA A 107 -0.53 15.96 17.87
N GLY A 108 0.50 15.14 18.07
CA GLY A 108 1.29 15.07 19.30
C GLY A 108 0.85 14.00 20.31
N ASN A 109 -0.21 13.23 20.04
CA ASN A 109 -0.59 12.11 20.91
C ASN A 109 0.30 10.88 20.62
N ARG A 110 1.25 10.58 21.53
CA ARG A 110 2.23 9.50 21.39
C ARG A 110 1.84 8.22 22.14
N ASP A 111 0.55 7.99 22.37
CA ASP A 111 0.06 6.75 22.99
C ASP A 111 -0.36 5.72 21.92
N PHE A 112 0.22 4.53 22.00
CA PHE A 112 0.17 3.50 20.95
C PHE A 112 -0.19 2.09 21.47
N PRO A 113 -1.26 1.90 22.27
CA PRO A 113 -1.59 0.59 22.83
C PRO A 113 -1.89 -0.48 21.76
N TRP A 114 -2.60 -0.13 20.68
CA TRP A 114 -2.97 -1.09 19.64
C TRP A 114 -1.82 -1.39 18.69
N LEU A 115 -1.04 -0.37 18.32
CA LEU A 115 0.19 -0.57 17.55
C LEU A 115 1.21 -1.41 18.32
N LYS A 116 1.39 -1.17 19.63
CA LYS A 116 2.24 -2.01 20.48
C LYS A 116 1.75 -3.46 20.49
N LEU A 117 0.44 -3.67 20.62
CA LEU A 117 -0.15 -5.02 20.56
C LEU A 117 0.12 -5.71 19.22
N LEU A 118 -0.02 -5.00 18.10
CA LEU A 118 0.29 -5.53 16.77
C LEU A 118 1.77 -5.88 16.61
N ILE A 119 2.68 -5.07 17.14
CA ILE A 119 4.13 -5.33 17.08
C ILE A 119 4.47 -6.63 17.79
N HIS A 120 3.95 -6.86 19.00
CA HIS A 120 4.17 -8.11 19.73
C HIS A 120 3.63 -9.31 18.94
N ARG A 121 2.52 -9.13 18.23
CA ARG A 121 1.94 -10.18 17.38
C ARG A 121 2.74 -10.40 16.11
N MET A 122 3.30 -9.34 15.53
CA MET A 122 4.21 -9.46 14.39
C MET A 122 5.46 -10.26 14.78
N GLU A 123 5.99 -10.08 15.99
CA GLU A 123 7.10 -10.88 16.50
C GLU A 123 6.77 -12.37 16.55
N ASP A 124 5.62 -12.74 17.13
CA ASP A 124 5.10 -14.12 17.12
C ASP A 124 4.98 -14.65 15.68
N GLU A 125 4.43 -13.84 14.77
CA GLU A 125 4.22 -14.22 13.38
C GLU A 125 5.53 -14.43 12.63
N ILE A 126 6.53 -13.56 12.79
CA ILE A 126 7.85 -13.70 12.15
C ILE A 126 8.51 -15.02 12.60
N ALA A 127 8.33 -15.42 13.86
CA ALA A 127 8.90 -16.66 14.39
C ALA A 127 8.16 -17.92 13.93
N THR A 128 6.83 -17.87 13.82
CA THR A 128 6.00 -19.08 13.69
C THR A 128 5.41 -19.29 12.31
N THR A 129 5.39 -18.27 11.47
CA THR A 129 4.78 -18.29 10.14
C THR A 129 5.79 -18.63 9.05
N SER A 130 5.31 -19.19 7.94
CA SER A 130 6.18 -19.51 6.82
C SER A 130 6.81 -18.28 6.18
N ALA A 131 8.08 -18.36 5.77
CA ALA A 131 8.77 -17.28 5.08
C ALA A 131 8.04 -16.85 3.81
N HIS A 132 7.41 -17.80 3.11
CA HIS A 132 6.61 -17.52 1.92
C HIS A 132 5.33 -16.76 2.22
N LEU A 133 4.63 -17.09 3.32
CA LEU A 133 3.46 -16.32 3.73
C LEU A 133 3.87 -14.90 4.13
N GLN A 134 4.94 -14.77 4.91
CA GLN A 134 5.51 -13.48 5.31
C GLN A 134 5.83 -12.61 4.09
N LEU A 135 6.53 -13.17 3.10
CA LEU A 135 6.86 -12.47 1.86
C LEU A 135 5.61 -12.09 1.05
N ALA A 136 4.65 -13.00 0.90
CA ALA A 136 3.42 -12.71 0.15
C ALA A 136 2.59 -11.60 0.81
N CYS A 137 2.49 -11.59 2.14
CA CYS A 137 1.85 -10.53 2.91
C CYS A 137 2.61 -9.20 2.77
N ASN A 138 3.95 -9.24 2.83
CA ASN A 138 4.81 -8.08 2.67
C ASN A 138 4.67 -7.43 1.28
N ASP A 139 4.74 -8.23 0.21
CA ASP A 139 4.62 -7.74 -1.16
C ASP A 139 3.22 -7.15 -1.43
N HIS A 140 2.19 -7.80 -0.89
CA HIS A 140 0.82 -7.28 -0.99
C HIS A 140 0.65 -5.97 -0.22
N ALA A 141 1.20 -5.86 1.00
CA ALA A 141 1.17 -4.63 1.80
C ALA A 141 1.89 -3.48 1.09
N ALA A 142 3.07 -3.74 0.50
CA ALA A 142 3.82 -2.76 -0.27
C ALA A 142 3.04 -2.29 -1.51
N ALA A 143 2.48 -3.22 -2.29
CA ALA A 143 1.68 -2.89 -3.46
C ALA A 143 0.45 -2.05 -3.12
N VAL A 144 -0.22 -2.35 -2.00
CA VAL A 144 -1.34 -1.54 -1.50
C VAL A 144 -0.88 -0.14 -1.08
N GLY A 145 0.24 -0.03 -0.36
CA GLY A 145 0.81 1.27 0.01
C GLY A 145 1.19 2.13 -1.20
N ILE A 146 1.67 1.50 -2.28
CA ILE A 146 1.89 2.18 -3.56
C ILE A 146 0.55 2.71 -4.10
N LEU A 147 -0.47 1.85 -4.22
CA LEU A 147 -1.77 2.26 -4.76
C LEU A 147 -2.41 3.40 -3.95
N GLU A 148 -2.30 3.39 -2.63
CA GLU A 148 -2.77 4.48 -1.77
C GLU A 148 -2.06 5.80 -2.06
N ASN A 149 -0.73 5.79 -2.21
CA ASN A 149 0.03 6.98 -2.62
C ASN A 149 -0.36 7.45 -4.04
N MET A 150 -0.61 6.53 -4.96
CA MET A 150 -1.08 6.88 -6.30
C MET A 150 -2.46 7.53 -6.27
N ILE A 151 -3.38 7.02 -5.44
CA ILE A 151 -4.69 7.62 -5.21
C ILE A 151 -4.53 9.02 -4.63
N ALA A 152 -3.64 9.22 -3.66
CA ALA A 152 -3.39 10.55 -3.10
C ALA A 152 -2.84 11.52 -4.17
N ILE A 153 -1.86 11.08 -4.98
CA ILE A 153 -1.36 11.84 -6.14
C ILE A 153 -2.48 12.17 -7.13
N ILE A 154 -3.39 11.23 -7.41
CA ILE A 154 -4.53 11.43 -8.31
C ILE A 154 -5.46 12.55 -7.81
N HIS A 155 -5.66 12.64 -6.50
CA HIS A 155 -6.49 13.67 -5.88
C HIS A 155 -5.80 15.03 -5.74
N GLN A 156 -4.49 15.13 -6.01
CA GLN A 156 -3.79 16.41 -6.01
C GLN A 156 -4.25 17.29 -7.18
N PRO A 157 -4.23 18.63 -7.04
CA PRO A 157 -4.48 19.52 -8.15
C PRO A 157 -3.40 19.33 -9.23
N GLU A 158 -3.80 19.34 -10.51
CA GLU A 158 -2.91 19.09 -11.65
C GLU A 158 -1.68 20.00 -11.67
N GLN A 159 -1.78 21.20 -11.12
CA GLN A 159 -0.67 22.15 -11.08
C GLN A 159 0.49 21.68 -10.18
N ALA A 160 0.26 20.79 -9.21
CA ALA A 160 1.30 20.32 -8.29
C ALA A 160 2.44 19.61 -9.03
N ASP A 161 2.09 18.77 -10.00
CA ASP A 161 3.00 18.04 -10.90
C ASP A 161 3.86 19.04 -11.68
N GLN A 162 3.22 19.98 -12.37
CA GLN A 162 3.89 21.02 -13.17
C GLN A 162 4.83 21.89 -12.32
N ILE A 163 4.39 22.34 -11.14
CA ILE A 163 5.19 23.18 -10.24
C ILE A 163 6.44 22.43 -9.77
N LEU A 164 6.30 21.16 -9.39
CA LEU A 164 7.44 20.33 -9.01
C LEU A 164 8.44 20.23 -10.17
N SER A 165 7.97 19.87 -11.37
CA SER A 165 8.84 19.71 -12.53
C SER A 165 9.57 21.01 -12.89
N ASP A 166 8.86 22.14 -12.85
CA ASP A 166 9.45 23.45 -13.11
C ASP A 166 10.55 23.82 -12.12
N VAL A 167 10.32 23.60 -10.82
CA VAL A 167 11.31 23.88 -9.78
C VAL A 167 12.51 22.94 -9.88
N CYS A 168 12.29 21.65 -10.17
CA CYS A 168 13.34 20.66 -10.38
C CYS A 168 14.19 20.97 -11.62
N ASN A 169 13.60 21.57 -12.65
CA ASN A 169 14.28 22.03 -13.86
C ASN A 169 14.91 23.44 -13.70
N GLY A 170 14.98 23.96 -12.47
CA GLY A 170 15.74 25.16 -12.14
C GLY A 170 14.94 26.46 -12.09
N LYS A 171 13.63 26.45 -12.38
CA LYS A 171 12.80 27.65 -12.17
C LYS A 171 12.74 28.02 -10.68
N THR A 172 12.50 29.30 -10.40
CA THR A 172 12.20 29.73 -9.03
C THR A 172 10.77 29.33 -8.69
N LEU A 173 10.50 29.06 -7.41
CA LEU A 173 9.13 28.76 -6.95
C LEU A 173 8.15 29.87 -7.34
N LYS A 174 8.56 31.14 -7.24
CA LYS A 174 7.76 32.29 -7.65
C LYS A 174 7.39 32.25 -9.15
N ALA A 175 8.33 31.89 -10.01
CA ALA A 175 8.09 31.79 -11.45
C ALA A 175 7.15 30.61 -11.77
N ALA A 176 7.42 29.43 -11.19
CA ALA A 176 6.56 28.25 -11.35
C ALA A 176 5.12 28.51 -10.86
N ALA A 177 4.97 29.17 -9.71
CA ALA A 177 3.68 29.56 -9.16
C ALA A 177 2.92 30.53 -10.08
N ALA A 178 3.61 31.52 -10.65
CA ALA A 178 3.01 32.47 -11.59
C ALA A 178 2.51 31.80 -12.87
N GLU A 179 3.29 30.85 -13.41
CA GLU A 179 2.92 30.07 -14.60
C GLU A 179 1.72 29.15 -14.33
N ALA A 180 1.71 28.51 -13.15
CA ALA A 180 0.60 27.72 -12.65
C ALA A 180 -0.60 28.56 -12.16
N LYS A 181 -0.56 29.89 -12.31
CA LYS A 181 -1.60 30.84 -11.85
C LYS A 181 -2.03 30.63 -10.40
N THR A 182 -1.08 30.27 -9.54
CA THR A 182 -1.30 29.90 -8.15
C THR A 182 -0.48 30.82 -7.23
N ALA A 183 -1.03 31.19 -6.07
CA ALA A 183 -0.29 31.97 -5.08
C ALA A 183 0.93 31.18 -4.57
N GLU A 184 2.09 31.84 -4.44
CA GLU A 184 3.35 31.18 -4.08
C GLU A 184 3.27 30.30 -2.80
N PRO A 185 2.59 30.70 -1.70
CA PRO A 185 2.44 29.84 -0.53
C PRO A 185 1.67 28.55 -0.83
N LYS A 186 0.60 28.63 -1.64
CA LYS A 186 -0.19 27.45 -2.01
C LYS A 186 0.56 26.54 -2.98
N ALA A 187 1.30 27.12 -3.93
CA ALA A 187 2.18 26.38 -4.83
C ALA A 187 3.26 25.62 -4.05
N ARG A 188 3.81 26.23 -3.00
CA ARG A 188 4.77 25.57 -2.09
C ARG A 188 4.17 24.36 -1.40
N GLU A 189 2.99 24.54 -0.81
CA GLU A 189 2.26 23.48 -0.09
C GLU A 189 1.98 22.30 -1.03
N MET A 190 1.37 22.56 -2.19
CA MET A 190 1.07 21.54 -3.20
C MET A 190 2.31 20.79 -3.68
N MET A 191 3.40 21.52 -3.94
CA MET A 191 4.65 20.93 -4.39
C MET A 191 5.28 20.03 -3.32
N LEU A 192 5.30 20.47 -2.06
CA LEU A 192 5.85 19.69 -0.95
C LEU A 192 5.01 18.43 -0.68
N ASP A 193 3.68 18.54 -0.75
CA ASP A 193 2.77 17.41 -0.57
C ASP A 193 2.91 16.39 -1.70
N TYR A 194 2.99 16.86 -2.94
CA TYR A 194 3.27 15.99 -4.09
C TYR A 194 4.66 15.31 -3.98
N ALA A 195 5.70 16.06 -3.58
CA ALA A 195 7.03 15.50 -3.35
C ALA A 195 7.04 14.45 -2.22
N TRP A 196 6.22 14.63 -1.17
CA TRP A 196 6.08 13.65 -0.10
C TRP A 196 5.60 12.29 -0.62
N HIS A 197 4.60 12.29 -1.51
CA HIS A 197 4.13 11.05 -2.14
C HIS A 197 5.20 10.43 -3.06
N LEU A 198 5.96 11.22 -3.80
CA LEU A 198 7.08 10.69 -4.60
C LEU A 198 8.17 10.07 -3.72
N SER A 199 8.50 10.68 -2.58
CA SER A 199 9.42 10.10 -1.60
C SER A 199 8.94 8.74 -1.10
N ASN A 200 7.65 8.58 -0.81
CA ASN A 200 7.08 7.27 -0.44
C ASN A 200 7.25 6.22 -1.53
N LEU A 201 7.01 6.60 -2.79
CA LEU A 201 7.12 5.70 -3.94
C LEU A 201 8.57 5.34 -4.29
N SER A 202 9.54 6.11 -3.78
CA SER A 202 10.97 5.87 -3.99
C SER A 202 11.55 4.71 -3.15
N ALA A 203 10.74 4.10 -2.28
CA ALA A 203 11.17 3.04 -1.36
C ALA A 203 12.37 3.44 -0.47
N GLY A 204 12.44 4.72 -0.10
CA GLY A 204 13.47 5.26 0.78
C GLY A 204 14.72 5.81 0.07
N SER A 205 14.77 5.81 -1.27
CA SER A 205 15.89 6.42 -1.99
C SER A 205 15.88 7.95 -1.95
N ILE A 206 14.69 8.56 -1.77
CA ILE A 206 14.50 10.00 -1.64
C ILE A 206 14.02 10.30 -0.22
N PRO A 207 14.73 11.13 0.57
CA PRO A 207 14.24 11.55 1.88
C PRO A 207 12.99 12.42 1.75
N TYR A 208 12.22 12.58 2.82
CA TYR A 208 11.10 13.51 2.83
C TYR A 208 11.60 14.95 2.72
N CYS A 209 11.25 15.59 1.61
CA CYS A 209 11.60 16.98 1.37
C CYS A 209 10.61 17.89 2.12
N ARG A 210 11.10 18.68 3.07
CA ARG A 210 10.33 19.66 3.85
C ARG A 210 10.49 21.09 3.33
N SER A 211 11.34 21.28 2.32
CA SER A 211 11.67 22.60 1.79
C SER A 211 12.03 22.58 0.30
N VAL A 212 11.93 23.75 -0.35
CA VAL A 212 12.31 23.93 -1.76
C VAL A 212 13.80 23.58 -2.01
N PRO A 213 14.77 23.96 -1.15
CA PRO A 213 16.16 23.54 -1.32
C PRO A 213 16.36 22.03 -1.30
N GLU A 214 15.62 21.29 -0.46
CA GLU A 214 15.69 19.82 -0.44
C GLU A 214 15.16 19.20 -1.73
N ILE A 215 14.03 19.70 -2.24
CA ILE A 215 13.51 19.30 -3.57
C ILE A 215 14.57 19.52 -4.66
N LYS A 216 15.26 20.68 -4.62
CA LYS A 216 16.33 20.99 -5.58
C LYS A 216 17.52 20.05 -5.47
N LYS A 217 17.85 19.57 -4.27
CA LYS A 217 18.91 18.60 -4.04
C LYS A 217 18.60 17.23 -4.65
N HIS A 218 17.33 16.83 -4.65
CA HIS A 218 16.85 15.53 -5.11
C HIS A 218 16.09 15.59 -6.45
N SER A 219 16.30 16.64 -7.24
CA SER A 219 15.49 16.91 -8.45
C SER A 219 15.53 15.78 -9.48
N SER A 220 16.71 15.22 -9.78
CA SER A 220 16.82 14.13 -10.76
C SER A 220 16.06 12.87 -10.32
N GLU A 221 16.12 12.54 -9.02
CA GLU A 221 15.46 11.37 -8.44
C GLU A 221 13.95 11.56 -8.42
N LEU A 222 13.48 12.74 -7.99
CA LEU A 222 12.05 13.10 -7.97
C LEU A 222 11.45 13.06 -9.39
N LEU A 223 12.11 13.67 -10.38
CA LEU A 223 11.68 13.63 -11.78
C LEU A 223 11.68 12.19 -12.34
N THR A 224 12.62 11.35 -11.91
CA THR A 224 12.67 9.94 -12.31
C THR A 224 11.47 9.18 -11.77
N VAL A 225 11.13 9.33 -10.48
CA VAL A 225 9.95 8.68 -9.89
C VAL A 225 8.67 9.19 -10.56
N GLN A 226 8.56 10.51 -10.77
CA GLN A 226 7.46 11.16 -11.47
C GLN A 226 7.24 10.56 -12.86
N SER A 227 8.30 10.37 -13.65
CA SER A 227 8.21 9.78 -14.99
C SER A 227 7.75 8.31 -15.00
N HIS A 228 7.93 7.59 -13.91
CA HIS A 228 7.59 6.16 -13.79
C HIS A 228 6.25 5.89 -13.12
N LEU A 229 5.53 6.92 -12.65
CA LEU A 229 4.26 6.80 -11.93
C LEU A 229 3.30 5.80 -12.58
N LYS A 230 3.03 5.92 -13.89
CA LYS A 230 2.12 5.02 -14.60
C LYS A 230 2.56 3.55 -14.52
N SER A 231 3.85 3.29 -14.69
CA SER A 231 4.40 1.93 -14.62
C SER A 231 4.35 1.36 -13.20
N THR A 232 4.65 2.18 -12.19
CA THR A 232 4.60 1.82 -10.78
C THR A 232 3.18 1.47 -10.34
N ALA A 233 2.17 2.26 -10.74
CA ALA A 233 0.76 1.94 -10.49
C ALA A 233 0.36 0.61 -11.15
N ALA A 234 0.72 0.40 -12.42
CA ALA A 234 0.36 -0.81 -13.15
C ALA A 234 0.96 -2.07 -12.51
N GLN A 235 2.23 -2.01 -12.08
CA GLN A 235 2.90 -3.09 -11.39
C GLN A 235 2.24 -3.40 -10.04
N ALA A 236 1.94 -2.38 -9.23
CA ALA A 236 1.27 -2.55 -7.95
C ALA A 236 -0.14 -3.13 -8.11
N ALA A 237 -0.92 -2.63 -9.07
CA ALA A 237 -2.25 -3.17 -9.38
C ALA A 237 -2.19 -4.63 -9.84
N ALA A 238 -1.20 -4.99 -10.67
CA ALA A 238 -0.98 -6.36 -11.11
C ALA A 238 -0.59 -7.28 -9.94
N ALA A 239 0.26 -6.81 -9.01
CA ALA A 239 0.65 -7.55 -7.82
C ALA A 239 -0.56 -7.85 -6.91
N VAL A 240 -1.36 -6.83 -6.61
CA VAL A 240 -2.62 -6.96 -5.83
C VAL A 240 -3.59 -7.92 -6.51
N ARG A 241 -3.77 -7.81 -7.83
CA ARG A 241 -4.67 -8.68 -8.61
C ARG A 241 -4.20 -10.13 -8.59
N SER A 242 -2.90 -10.36 -8.80
CA SER A 242 -2.28 -11.68 -8.75
C SER A 242 -2.45 -12.31 -7.37
N PHE A 243 -2.20 -11.54 -6.31
CA PHE A 243 -2.40 -11.98 -4.94
C PHE A 243 -3.85 -12.40 -4.69
N HIS A 244 -4.82 -11.56 -5.08
CA HIS A 244 -6.24 -11.88 -4.93
C HIS A 244 -6.66 -13.13 -5.71
N GLN A 245 -6.19 -13.28 -6.96
CA GLN A 245 -6.47 -14.49 -7.75
C GLN A 245 -5.92 -15.75 -7.07
N ARG A 246 -4.74 -15.65 -6.46
CA ARG A 246 -4.09 -16.78 -5.78
C ARG A 246 -4.76 -17.14 -4.45
N PHE A 247 -5.16 -16.16 -3.64
CA PHE A 247 -5.57 -16.39 -2.25
C PHE A 247 -7.01 -16.04 -1.93
N GLY A 248 -7.73 -15.41 -2.86
CA GLY A 248 -9.15 -15.07 -2.72
C GLY A 248 -9.42 -13.97 -1.69
N VAL A 249 -8.40 -13.26 -1.23
CA VAL A 249 -8.47 -12.12 -0.31
C VAL A 249 -7.53 -11.01 -0.80
N SER A 250 -7.83 -9.76 -0.47
CA SER A 250 -7.03 -8.58 -0.78
C SER A 250 -7.36 -7.51 0.25
N LEU A 251 -6.45 -6.56 0.50
CA LEU A 251 -6.72 -5.37 1.33
C LEU A 251 -7.60 -4.35 0.61
N VAL A 252 -7.45 -4.23 -0.71
CA VAL A 252 -8.19 -3.29 -1.56
C VAL A 252 -9.27 -4.01 -2.37
N ASP A 253 -10.37 -3.31 -2.62
CA ASP A 253 -11.40 -3.74 -3.56
C ASP A 253 -10.92 -3.45 -4.99
N ILE A 254 -10.50 -4.51 -5.68
CA ILE A 254 -9.91 -4.45 -7.02
C ILE A 254 -10.90 -3.90 -8.04
N ASN A 255 -12.20 -4.12 -7.87
CA ASN A 255 -13.21 -3.63 -8.80
C ASN A 255 -13.36 -2.11 -8.68
N LYS A 256 -13.36 -1.61 -7.45
CA LYS A 256 -13.40 -0.17 -7.18
C LYS A 256 -12.13 0.55 -7.65
N THR A 257 -10.96 -0.05 -7.45
CA THR A 257 -9.69 0.52 -7.92
C THR A 257 -9.58 0.55 -9.45
N ALA A 258 -10.05 -0.49 -10.15
CA ALA A 258 -10.08 -0.50 -11.61
C ALA A 258 -11.00 0.60 -12.16
N GLN A 259 -12.19 0.72 -11.58
CA GLN A 259 -13.17 1.73 -11.99
C GLN A 259 -12.64 3.18 -11.82
N MET A 260 -11.97 3.48 -10.70
CA MET A 260 -11.37 4.81 -10.48
C MET A 260 -10.25 5.16 -11.47
N LEU A 261 -9.50 4.16 -11.96
CA LEU A 261 -8.44 4.38 -12.95
C LEU A 261 -9.00 4.59 -14.36
N ASP A 262 -10.07 3.87 -14.70
CA ASP A 262 -10.75 4.00 -15.99
C ASP A 262 -11.47 5.36 -16.12
N GLU A 263 -12.17 5.81 -15.06
CA GLU A 263 -12.87 7.10 -15.02
C GLU A 263 -11.92 8.30 -15.23
N ARG A 264 -10.65 8.20 -14.82
CA ARG A 264 -9.65 9.25 -15.05
C ARG A 264 -9.05 9.20 -16.46
N ALA A 265 -8.94 8.02 -17.05
CA ALA A 265 -8.48 7.87 -18.44
C ALA A 265 -9.50 8.44 -19.45
N GLU A 266 -10.79 8.46 -19.09
CA GLU A 266 -11.85 9.08 -19.88
C GLU A 266 -11.96 10.60 -19.67
N ALA A 267 -11.38 11.13 -18.59
CA ALA A 267 -11.42 12.55 -18.25
C ALA A 267 -10.21 13.37 -18.78
N ALA A 268 -9.18 12.70 -19.32
CA ALA A 268 -7.95 13.29 -19.88
C ALA A 268 -7.95 13.23 -21.41
#